data_AF-A0A2R3TVA3-F1
#
_entry.id   AF-A0A2R3TVA3-F1
#
_cell.length_a   1.000
_cell.length_b   1.000
_cell.length_c   1.000
_cell.angle_alpha   90.00
_cell.angle_beta   90.00
_cell.angle_gamma   90.00
#
_symmetry.space_group_name_H-M   'P 1'
#
loop_
_entity.id
_entity.type
_entity.pdbx_description
1 polymer ?
#
loop_
_entity_poly.entity_id
_entity_poly.type
_entity_poly.pdbx_seq_one_letter_code
_entity_poly.pdbx_strand_id
1 'polypeptide(L)'
;MASAALSVANSSLQVSSKGFSEFAGLRSSSLPFARKANDDLLSVAFQTSVIGGGKNKKGVVEAKLKVAINGFGRIGRNFLRCWHGRKDSPLDVVVINDTGGVKQASHLLKYDSTLGIFEADVQPVGDDAISVDGKVIKVVSNRNPVNLPWGEFNVDLVIEGTGVFVDRDGAGKHIQAGAKKVLITAPGKGDIPTYVVGVNAETYNPDEPIISNASCTTNCLAPFVKVLDQKFGIIKGTMTTTHSYTGDQRLLDASHRDLRRARAAALNIVPTSTGAAKAVALVLPKLKGKLNGIALRVPTPNVSVVDLVVQVEKKTFAEEVNAAFREAADKELNGILSVCDEPLVSVDFRCSDVSSTVDASLTMVMGDDMVKVIAWYDNEWGYSQRVVDLADIVANNWK
;
A
#
# COMPACT_ATOMS: atom_id res chain seq x y z
N MET A 1 29.53 -17.19 -68.73
CA MET A 1 29.62 -16.10 -69.72
C MET A 1 29.73 -14.78 -68.98
N ALA A 2 30.62 -13.90 -69.46
CA ALA A 2 31.00 -12.52 -69.08
C ALA A 2 30.09 -11.78 -68.07
N SER A 3 30.58 -11.18 -66.96
CA SER A 3 31.55 -10.07 -66.80
C SER A 3 31.07 -8.71 -67.36
N ALA A 4 30.84 -7.76 -66.45
CA ALA A 4 31.14 -6.34 -66.64
C ALA A 4 31.38 -5.68 -65.27
N ALA A 5 32.46 -4.89 -65.20
CA ALA A 5 33.05 -4.27 -64.02
C ALA A 5 33.01 -2.73 -64.10
N LEU A 6 33.50 -2.08 -63.03
CA LEU A 6 34.00 -0.69 -62.89
C LEU A 6 32.94 0.40 -62.55
N SER A 7 33.19 1.42 -61.71
CA SER A 7 34.35 1.83 -60.90
C SER A 7 33.94 2.85 -59.81
N VAL A 8 34.84 3.02 -58.84
CA VAL A 8 34.83 3.89 -57.65
C VAL A 8 35.09 5.38 -57.98
N ALA A 9 34.55 6.30 -57.17
CA ALA A 9 35.12 7.62 -56.94
C ALA A 9 35.17 7.95 -55.44
N ASN A 10 36.36 8.32 -54.96
CA ASN A 10 36.69 8.78 -53.60
C ASN A 10 36.34 10.27 -53.42
N SER A 11 35.93 10.65 -52.21
CA SER A 11 36.26 11.98 -51.67
C SER A 11 36.39 11.94 -50.15
N SER A 12 37.62 12.17 -49.70
CA SER A 12 38.08 12.44 -48.34
C SER A 12 37.70 13.84 -47.87
N LEU A 13 37.33 14.02 -46.60
CA LEU A 13 37.45 15.27 -45.80
C LEU A 13 37.34 14.90 -44.31
N GLN A 14 38.48 14.71 -43.65
CA GLN A 14 39.09 15.61 -42.67
C GLN A 14 38.40 15.67 -41.29
N VAL A 15 39.06 15.00 -40.35
CA VAL A 15 38.93 15.11 -38.90
C VAL A 15 39.38 16.51 -38.46
N SER A 16 38.56 17.18 -37.63
CA SER A 16 39.04 18.29 -36.79
C SER A 16 38.74 17.99 -35.32
N SER A 17 39.79 18.01 -34.52
CA SER A 17 39.80 17.83 -33.08
C SER A 17 39.93 19.19 -32.39
N LYS A 18 39.10 19.42 -31.38
CA LYS A 18 39.14 20.43 -30.28
C LYS A 18 37.69 20.56 -29.79
N GLY A 19 37.30 20.46 -28.53
CA GLY A 19 37.96 20.31 -27.25
C GLY A 19 36.86 20.41 -26.18
N PHE A 20 37.07 19.70 -25.07
CA PHE A 20 36.48 19.83 -23.74
C PHE A 20 35.52 21.01 -23.45
N SER A 21 34.35 20.70 -22.87
CA SER A 21 33.96 21.20 -21.54
C SER A 21 32.70 20.50 -21.00
N GLU A 22 32.79 20.11 -19.74
CA GLU A 22 31.83 19.38 -18.91
C GLU A 22 30.46 20.07 -18.77
N PHE A 23 29.39 19.26 -18.76
CA PHE A 23 28.05 19.68 -18.34
C PHE A 23 27.84 19.27 -16.87
N ALA A 24 28.47 20.02 -15.96
CA ALA A 24 28.22 19.92 -14.52
C ALA A 24 27.17 20.97 -14.14
N GLY A 25 25.92 20.53 -13.98
CA GLY A 25 24.76 21.38 -13.68
C GLY A 25 24.01 20.96 -12.41
N LEU A 26 24.73 20.76 -11.30
CA LEU A 26 24.14 20.67 -9.96
C LEU A 26 24.75 21.78 -9.12
N ARG A 27 24.06 22.93 -9.04
CA ARG A 27 24.40 23.98 -8.07
C ARG A 27 23.53 23.82 -6.83
N SER A 28 24.23 23.61 -5.72
CA SER A 28 23.73 23.71 -4.35
C SER A 28 23.28 25.15 -4.06
N SER A 29 22.05 25.30 -3.57
CA SER A 29 21.58 26.54 -2.94
C SER A 29 21.97 26.51 -1.46
N SER A 30 23.11 27.12 -1.14
CA SER A 30 23.46 27.50 0.24
C SER A 30 23.18 29.00 0.42
N LEU A 31 22.25 29.32 1.31
CA LEU A 31 21.96 30.69 1.75
C LEU A 31 23.00 31.13 2.78
N PRO A 32 23.56 32.35 2.70
CA PRO A 32 24.30 32.95 3.80
C PRO A 32 23.41 33.95 4.55
N PHE A 33 23.26 33.77 5.86
CA PHE A 33 22.89 34.87 6.75
C PHE A 33 23.88 34.91 7.91
N ALA A 34 24.72 35.95 7.92
CA ALA A 34 25.62 36.27 9.01
C ALA A 34 25.17 37.56 9.71
N ARG A 35 24.90 37.40 11.01
CA ARG A 35 25.09 38.30 12.17
C ARG A 35 24.81 39.80 12.05
N LYS A 36 23.97 40.28 12.98
CA LYS A 36 24.29 41.43 13.84
C LYS A 36 23.83 41.15 15.26
N ALA A 37 24.77 41.27 16.20
CA ALA A 37 24.52 41.36 17.63
C ALA A 37 24.33 42.84 17.99
N ASN A 38 23.45 43.11 18.96
CA ASN A 38 23.60 44.23 19.87
C ASN A 38 22.91 43.86 21.19
N ASP A 39 23.69 43.93 22.26
CA ASP A 39 23.24 43.84 23.64
C ASP A 39 22.43 45.08 24.00
N ASP A 40 21.36 44.90 24.79
CA ASP A 40 21.00 45.86 25.82
C ASP A 40 20.32 45.13 26.99
N LEU A 41 20.98 45.26 28.15
CA LEU A 41 20.57 44.83 29.48
C LEU A 41 19.38 45.67 29.96
N LEU A 42 18.31 45.02 30.42
CA LEU A 42 17.46 45.56 31.47
C LEU A 42 16.99 44.43 32.40
N SER A 43 17.60 44.44 33.58
CA SER A 43 17.27 43.64 34.75
C SER A 43 15.92 44.02 35.33
N VAL A 44 15.01 43.06 35.47
CA VAL A 44 13.94 43.12 36.49
C VAL A 44 13.81 41.75 37.13
N ALA A 45 14.23 41.66 38.39
CA ALA A 45 13.98 40.53 39.27
C ALA A 45 12.51 40.51 39.66
N PHE A 46 11.85 39.35 39.59
CA PHE A 46 10.66 39.08 40.37
C PHE A 46 10.68 37.68 40.96
N GLN A 47 10.19 37.66 42.20
CA GLN A 47 10.38 36.65 43.22
C GLN A 47 9.78 35.30 42.89
N THR A 48 10.46 34.26 43.35
CA THR A 48 9.96 32.91 43.54
C THR A 48 8.76 32.89 44.50
N SER A 49 7.63 32.37 44.03
CA SER A 49 6.59 31.79 44.90
C SER A 49 6.35 30.36 44.47
N VAL A 50 6.81 29.43 45.32
CA VAL A 50 6.48 28.02 45.27
C VAL A 50 5.00 27.87 45.56
N ILE A 51 4.23 27.38 44.59
CA ILE A 51 2.90 26.82 44.85
C ILE A 51 2.92 25.37 44.37
N GLY A 52 2.93 24.47 45.34
CA GLY A 52 2.78 23.04 45.12
C GLY A 52 1.46 22.76 44.41
N GLY A 53 1.56 22.08 43.27
CA GLY A 53 0.43 21.59 42.51
C GLY A 53 0.82 20.24 41.93
N GLY A 54 0.86 19.22 42.77
CA GLY A 54 1.02 17.82 42.35
C GLY A 54 -0.14 17.41 41.46
N LYS A 55 -0.01 17.63 40.15
CA LYS A 55 -0.78 16.90 39.16
C LYS A 55 0.08 15.71 38.74
N ASN A 56 -0.11 14.59 39.44
CA ASN A 56 0.10 13.28 38.84
C ASN A 56 -0.75 13.26 37.56
N LYS A 57 -0.14 13.59 36.42
CA LYS A 57 -0.63 13.13 35.13
C LYS A 57 -0.45 11.61 35.17
N LYS A 58 -1.44 10.90 35.73
CA LYS A 58 -1.68 9.53 35.33
C LYS A 58 -1.91 9.61 33.83
N GLY A 59 -0.87 9.33 33.04
CA GLY A 59 -1.05 9.02 31.64
C GLY A 59 -2.10 7.94 31.60
N VAL A 60 -3.17 8.17 30.85
CA VAL A 60 -4.07 7.08 30.48
C VAL A 60 -3.18 6.16 29.66
N VAL A 61 -2.67 5.10 30.29
CA VAL A 61 -2.04 4.00 29.56
C VAL A 61 -3.20 3.27 28.93
N GLU A 62 -3.64 3.77 27.79
CA GLU A 62 -4.58 3.03 26.95
C GLU A 62 -3.88 1.72 26.60
N ALA A 63 -4.49 0.59 26.99
CA ALA A 63 -3.86 -0.72 26.83
C ALA A 63 -3.74 -1.00 25.34
N LYS A 64 -2.51 -0.95 24.81
CA LYS A 64 -2.26 -1.22 23.41
C LYS A 64 -2.46 -2.69 23.11
N LEU A 65 -3.05 -2.95 21.95
CA LEU A 65 -3.33 -4.29 21.45
C LEU A 65 -2.04 -4.94 20.94
N LYS A 66 -1.69 -6.14 21.43
CA LYS A 66 -0.45 -6.82 21.03
C LYS A 66 -0.59 -7.46 19.66
N VAL A 67 0.22 -6.99 18.72
CA VAL A 67 0.18 -7.41 17.32
C VAL A 67 1.37 -8.29 16.96
N ALA A 68 1.08 -9.39 16.27
CA ALA A 68 2.06 -10.22 15.59
C ALA A 68 1.98 -10.04 14.07
N ILE A 69 3.13 -10.04 13.38
CA ILE A 69 3.17 -10.07 11.92
C ILE A 69 3.59 -11.47 11.48
N ASN A 70 2.70 -12.21 10.81
CA ASN A 70 3.04 -13.49 10.21
C ASN A 70 3.40 -13.32 8.73
N GLY A 71 4.65 -13.62 8.36
CA GLY A 71 5.15 -13.41 7.00
C GLY A 71 5.69 -12.01 6.81
N PHE A 72 6.98 -11.83 7.10
CA PHE A 72 7.67 -10.54 6.98
C PHE A 72 8.16 -10.24 5.54
N GLY A 73 7.28 -10.51 4.57
CA GLY A 73 7.46 -10.20 3.15
C GLY A 73 7.20 -8.73 2.83
N ARG A 74 6.82 -8.42 1.59
CA ARG A 74 6.53 -7.05 1.13
C ARG A 74 5.47 -6.36 2.00
N ILE A 75 4.30 -6.99 2.19
CA ILE A 75 3.21 -6.40 2.98
C ILE A 75 3.53 -6.37 4.47
N GLY A 76 4.14 -7.42 5.03
CA GLY A 76 4.51 -7.44 6.46
C GLY A 76 5.51 -6.35 6.85
N ARG A 77 6.53 -6.10 6.02
CA ARG A 77 7.49 -5.00 6.24
C ARG A 77 6.84 -3.63 6.06
N ASN A 78 5.99 -3.47 5.06
CA ASN A 78 5.28 -2.21 4.85
C ASN A 78 4.26 -1.93 5.95
N PHE A 79 3.57 -2.94 6.47
CA PHE A 79 2.72 -2.79 7.66
C PHE A 79 3.52 -2.22 8.84
N LEU A 80 4.72 -2.75 9.12
CA LEU A 80 5.57 -2.22 10.18
C LEU A 80 6.00 -0.77 9.90
N ARG A 81 6.42 -0.44 8.67
CA ARG A 81 6.79 0.93 8.30
C ARG A 81 5.62 1.92 8.46
N CYS A 82 4.43 1.55 7.97
CA CYS A 82 3.22 2.36 8.09
C CYS A 82 2.81 2.53 9.56
N TRP A 83 2.81 1.45 10.35
CA TRP A 83 2.51 1.49 11.77
C TRP A 83 3.50 2.37 12.54
N HIS A 84 4.80 2.24 12.27
CA HIS A 84 5.85 3.04 12.90
C HIS A 84 5.68 4.55 12.62
N GLY A 85 5.18 4.91 11.45
CA GLY A 85 4.88 6.31 11.11
C GLY A 85 3.72 6.93 11.89
N ARG A 86 2.94 6.15 12.66
CA ARG A 86 1.78 6.63 13.43
C ARG A 86 2.15 6.93 14.88
N LYS A 87 1.97 8.19 15.31
CA LYS A 87 2.29 8.64 16.67
C LYS A 87 1.40 8.00 17.75
N ASP A 88 0.11 7.89 17.47
CA ASP A 88 -0.91 7.50 18.46
C ASP A 88 -1.64 6.20 18.07
N SER A 89 -0.89 5.23 17.54
CA SER A 89 -1.46 3.92 17.20
C SER A 89 -1.86 3.13 18.46
N PRO A 90 -3.09 2.56 18.54
CA PRO A 90 -3.53 1.65 19.60
C PRO A 90 -2.86 0.27 19.51
N LEU A 91 -2.11 0.01 18.44
CA LEU A 91 -1.39 -1.25 18.22
C LEU A 91 0.02 -1.21 18.81
N ASP A 92 0.44 -2.35 19.35
CA ASP A 92 1.78 -2.63 19.84
C ASP A 92 2.36 -3.85 19.10
N VAL A 93 3.21 -3.63 18.09
CA VAL A 93 3.87 -4.75 17.38
C VAL A 93 4.94 -5.38 18.28
N VAL A 94 4.71 -6.62 18.70
CA VAL A 94 5.57 -7.31 19.68
C VAL A 94 6.37 -8.47 19.09
N VAL A 95 5.89 -9.08 18.01
CA VAL A 95 6.55 -10.25 17.40
C VAL A 95 6.36 -10.32 15.88
N ILE A 96 7.38 -10.80 15.19
CA ILE A 96 7.40 -11.05 13.75
C ILE A 96 7.77 -12.52 13.53
N ASN A 97 7.02 -13.22 12.69
CA ASN A 97 7.44 -14.50 12.15
C ASN A 97 8.06 -14.32 10.76
N ASP A 98 9.37 -14.60 10.65
CA ASP A 98 10.13 -14.57 9.41
C ASP A 98 11.09 -15.76 9.33
N THR A 99 10.93 -16.59 8.29
CA THR A 99 11.82 -17.73 8.02
C THR A 99 13.25 -17.33 7.67
N GLY A 100 13.50 -16.07 7.31
CA GLY A 100 14.83 -15.53 7.05
C GLY A 100 15.62 -15.19 8.32
N GLY A 101 14.97 -15.17 9.49
CA GLY A 101 15.56 -14.81 10.78
C GLY A 101 15.94 -13.33 10.90
N VAL A 102 16.49 -12.96 12.06
CA VAL A 102 16.76 -11.55 12.46
C VAL A 102 17.59 -10.78 11.44
N LYS A 103 18.67 -11.39 10.92
CA LYS A 103 19.58 -10.72 9.98
C LYS A 103 18.87 -10.32 8.68
N GLN A 104 18.06 -11.21 8.11
CA GLN A 104 17.32 -10.89 6.88
C GLN A 104 16.19 -9.91 7.16
N ALA A 105 15.44 -10.13 8.25
CA ALA A 105 14.34 -9.26 8.65
C ALA A 105 14.81 -7.80 8.84
N SER A 106 15.87 -7.59 9.62
CA SER A 106 16.44 -6.25 9.87
C SER A 106 16.99 -5.61 8.58
N HIS A 107 17.76 -6.36 7.79
CA HIS A 107 18.33 -5.83 6.55
C HIS A 107 17.25 -5.44 5.52
N LEU A 108 16.27 -6.30 5.28
CA LEU A 108 15.19 -6.06 4.32
C LEU A 108 14.16 -5.05 4.84
N LEU A 109 14.08 -4.82 6.15
CA LEU A 109 13.32 -3.71 6.71
C LEU A 109 14.06 -2.38 6.51
N LYS A 110 15.38 -2.34 6.66
CA LYS A 110 16.17 -1.11 6.50
C LYS A 110 16.30 -0.67 5.04
N TYR A 111 16.49 -1.61 4.11
CA TYR A 111 16.76 -1.32 2.70
C TYR A 111 15.67 -1.89 1.80
N ASP A 112 15.01 -1.04 1.00
CA ASP A 112 14.01 -1.46 0.01
C ASP A 112 14.22 -0.78 -1.34
N SER A 113 14.24 -1.57 -2.42
CA SER A 113 14.50 -1.05 -3.78
C SER A 113 13.38 -0.16 -4.33
N THR A 114 12.16 -0.29 -3.81
CA THR A 114 11.02 0.54 -4.21
C THR A 114 10.93 1.77 -3.32
N LEU A 115 10.92 1.57 -2.01
CA LEU A 115 10.60 2.62 -1.04
C LEU A 115 11.84 3.36 -0.51
N GLY A 116 13.04 2.90 -0.85
CA GLY A 116 14.30 3.48 -0.36
C GLY A 116 14.72 2.95 1.02
N ILE A 117 15.62 3.70 1.65
CA ILE A 117 16.12 3.39 3.00
C ILE A 117 15.07 3.82 4.01
N PHE A 118 14.71 2.94 4.94
CA PHE A 118 13.78 3.27 6.00
C PHE A 118 14.43 4.24 7.01
N GLU A 119 13.79 5.37 7.26
CA GLU A 119 14.22 6.44 8.16
C GLU A 119 13.96 6.12 9.65
N ALA A 120 14.33 4.91 10.06
CA ALA A 120 14.38 4.48 11.45
C ALA A 120 15.74 3.81 11.73
N ASP A 121 16.20 3.85 12.98
CA ASP A 121 17.34 3.06 13.43
C ASP A 121 16.92 1.60 13.59
N VAL A 122 17.27 0.77 12.60
CA VAL A 122 16.94 -0.65 12.56
C VAL A 122 18.19 -1.46 12.86
N GLN A 123 18.19 -2.18 13.98
CA GLN A 123 19.34 -2.97 14.43
C GLN A 123 18.92 -4.40 14.81
N PRO A 124 19.72 -5.42 14.45
CA PRO A 124 19.63 -6.73 15.09
C PRO A 124 19.84 -6.61 16.61
N VAL A 125 19.04 -7.32 17.40
CA VAL A 125 19.24 -7.46 18.84
C VAL A 125 19.38 -8.95 19.16
N GLY A 126 20.62 -9.41 19.23
CA GLY A 126 20.92 -10.84 19.32
C GLY A 126 20.40 -11.61 18.11
N ASP A 127 19.99 -12.86 18.35
CA ASP A 127 19.53 -13.78 17.30
C ASP A 127 18.00 -13.95 17.26
N ASP A 128 17.27 -13.29 18.16
CA ASP A 128 15.82 -13.47 18.34
C ASP A 128 15.00 -12.17 18.35
N ALA A 129 15.59 -11.01 18.02
CA ALA A 129 14.89 -9.74 18.00
C ALA A 129 15.49 -8.70 17.03
N ILE A 130 14.67 -7.72 16.66
CA ILE A 130 15.09 -6.47 16.00
C ILE A 130 14.73 -5.28 16.89
N SER A 131 15.53 -4.22 16.83
CA SER A 131 15.18 -2.90 17.35
C SER A 131 14.79 -1.98 16.21
N VAL A 132 13.75 -1.18 16.39
CA VAL A 132 13.34 -0.09 15.50
C VAL A 132 13.14 1.15 16.37
N ASP A 133 14.03 2.14 16.24
CA ASP A 133 14.07 3.35 17.09
C ASP A 133 14.03 3.02 18.60
N GLY A 134 14.80 2.01 19.00
CA GLY A 134 14.88 1.54 20.39
C GLY A 134 13.76 0.58 20.80
N LYS A 135 12.66 0.46 20.05
CA LYS A 135 11.62 -0.53 20.31
C LYS A 135 12.09 -1.93 19.91
N VAL A 136 12.14 -2.84 20.87
CA VAL A 136 12.48 -4.25 20.63
C VAL A 136 11.25 -5.04 20.19
N ILE A 137 11.37 -5.76 19.09
CA ILE A 137 10.35 -6.64 18.51
C ILE A 137 10.95 -8.03 18.36
N LYS A 138 10.30 -9.05 18.91
CA LYS A 138 10.78 -10.43 18.82
C LYS A 138 10.67 -10.97 17.40
N VAL A 139 11.62 -11.80 16.99
CA VAL A 139 11.62 -12.49 15.71
C VAL A 139 11.63 -13.99 15.98
N VAL A 140 10.61 -14.66 15.46
CA VAL A 140 10.50 -16.12 15.46
C VAL A 140 10.54 -16.64 14.02
N SER A 141 10.79 -17.93 13.86
CA SER A 141 10.88 -18.56 12.55
C SER A 141 10.21 -19.94 12.56
N ASN A 142 8.95 -19.99 12.13
CA ASN A 142 8.26 -21.26 11.87
C ASN A 142 7.36 -21.17 10.63
N ARG A 143 7.35 -22.22 9.82
CA ARG A 143 6.47 -22.32 8.64
C ARG A 143 5.07 -22.82 8.98
N ASN A 144 4.90 -23.50 10.12
CA ASN A 144 3.61 -24.00 10.56
C ASN A 144 3.02 -23.06 11.63
N PRO A 145 1.90 -22.36 11.35
CA PRO A 145 1.33 -21.40 12.29
C PRO A 145 0.98 -21.95 13.67
N VAL A 146 0.61 -23.25 13.77
CA VAL A 146 0.25 -23.88 15.05
C VAL A 146 1.43 -23.92 16.04
N ASN A 147 2.65 -23.93 15.52
CA ASN A 147 3.87 -23.99 16.33
C ASN A 147 4.39 -22.61 16.74
N LEU A 148 3.70 -21.53 16.37
CA LEU A 148 4.13 -20.17 16.69
C LEU A 148 3.75 -19.83 18.14
N PRO A 149 4.63 -19.17 18.91
CA PRO A 149 4.42 -18.94 20.34
C PRO A 149 3.49 -17.74 20.62
N TRP A 150 2.33 -17.66 19.95
CA TRP A 150 1.40 -16.53 20.10
C TRP A 150 0.82 -16.43 21.51
N GLY A 151 0.46 -17.57 22.12
CA GLY A 151 0.01 -17.61 23.51
C GLY A 151 1.07 -17.13 24.50
N GLU A 152 2.34 -17.51 24.31
CA GLU A 152 3.46 -17.08 25.17
C GLU A 152 3.66 -15.56 25.10
N PHE A 153 3.52 -14.97 23.92
CA PHE A 153 3.64 -13.52 23.73
C PHE A 153 2.34 -12.74 24.03
N ASN A 154 1.26 -13.43 24.38
CA ASN A 154 -0.08 -12.86 24.59
C ASN A 154 -0.53 -12.04 23.36
N VAL A 155 -0.37 -12.60 22.16
CA VAL A 155 -0.76 -11.93 20.91
C VAL A 155 -2.28 -11.80 20.86
N ASP A 156 -2.75 -10.58 20.67
CA ASP A 156 -4.16 -10.29 20.49
C ASP A 156 -4.55 -10.44 19.01
N LEU A 157 -3.83 -9.76 18.10
CA LEU A 157 -4.11 -9.76 16.66
C LEU A 157 -2.91 -10.23 15.85
N VAL A 158 -3.13 -11.16 14.93
CA VAL A 158 -2.15 -11.54 13.90
C VAL A 158 -2.47 -10.83 12.58
N ILE A 159 -1.46 -10.16 12.02
CA ILE A 159 -1.46 -9.71 10.62
C ILE A 159 -0.93 -10.86 9.76
N GLU A 160 -1.82 -11.54 9.06
CA GLU A 160 -1.50 -12.68 8.19
C GLU A 160 -1.08 -12.18 6.80
N GLY A 161 0.23 -12.01 6.63
CA GLY A 161 0.91 -11.44 5.47
C GLY A 161 1.62 -12.45 4.55
N THR A 162 1.46 -13.75 4.77
CA THR A 162 2.09 -14.79 3.93
C THR A 162 1.38 -14.97 2.58
N GLY A 163 0.08 -14.67 2.53
CA GLY A 163 -0.78 -14.96 1.38
C GLY A 163 -1.13 -16.43 1.18
N VAL A 164 -0.73 -17.31 2.11
CA VAL A 164 -0.98 -18.76 2.05
C VAL A 164 -2.21 -19.12 2.88
N PHE A 165 -2.33 -18.60 4.09
CA PHE A 165 -3.38 -18.92 5.06
C PHE A 165 -4.57 -17.98 4.91
N VAL A 166 -5.32 -18.16 3.81
CA VAL A 166 -6.40 -17.24 3.40
C VAL A 166 -7.81 -17.82 3.57
N ASP A 167 -7.96 -18.97 4.21
CA ASP A 167 -9.22 -19.61 4.59
C ASP A 167 -9.33 -19.79 6.10
N ARG A 168 -10.53 -20.13 6.61
CA ARG A 168 -10.80 -20.23 8.05
C ARG A 168 -9.89 -21.27 8.71
N ASP A 169 -9.67 -22.42 8.06
CA ASP A 169 -8.82 -23.48 8.60
C ASP A 169 -7.34 -23.07 8.64
N GLY A 170 -6.84 -22.43 7.58
CA GLY A 170 -5.48 -21.94 7.49
C GLY A 170 -5.20 -20.84 8.50
N ALA A 171 -6.00 -19.77 8.48
CA ALA A 171 -5.84 -18.64 9.40
C ALA A 171 -6.17 -19.03 10.85
N GLY A 172 -7.12 -19.93 11.07
CA GLY A 172 -7.51 -20.44 12.40
C GLY A 172 -6.38 -21.16 13.14
N LYS A 173 -5.32 -21.61 12.45
CA LYS A 173 -4.12 -22.15 13.09
C LYS A 173 -3.41 -21.12 13.97
N HIS A 174 -3.51 -19.84 13.67
CA HIS A 174 -2.99 -18.78 14.54
C HIS A 174 -3.77 -18.71 15.86
N ILE A 175 -5.08 -18.90 15.81
CA ILE A 175 -5.93 -18.93 16.99
C ILE A 175 -5.61 -20.16 17.85
N GLN A 176 -5.42 -21.31 17.22
CA GLN A 176 -4.97 -22.53 17.89
C GLN A 176 -3.62 -22.35 18.61
N ALA A 177 -2.73 -21.53 18.06
CA ALA A 177 -1.43 -21.22 18.65
C ALA A 177 -1.49 -20.13 19.76
N GLY A 178 -2.69 -19.61 20.05
CA GLY A 178 -2.95 -18.71 21.19
C GLY A 178 -3.23 -17.26 20.83
N ALA A 179 -3.30 -16.89 19.54
CA ALA A 179 -3.77 -15.56 19.15
C ALA A 179 -5.30 -15.45 19.31
N LYS A 180 -5.84 -14.24 19.51
CA LYS A 180 -7.29 -14.04 19.65
C LYS A 180 -7.99 -13.77 18.32
N LYS A 181 -7.39 -12.96 17.45
CA LYS A 181 -7.93 -12.62 16.12
C LYS A 181 -6.87 -12.63 15.02
N VAL A 182 -7.33 -12.71 13.77
CA VAL A 182 -6.49 -12.71 12.56
C VAL A 182 -7.04 -11.73 11.52
N LEU A 183 -6.17 -10.86 11.02
CA LEU A 183 -6.43 -9.98 9.88
C LEU A 183 -5.63 -10.46 8.67
N ILE A 184 -6.31 -10.95 7.65
CA ILE A 184 -5.71 -11.46 6.42
C ILE A 184 -5.43 -10.29 5.46
N THR A 185 -4.20 -10.17 4.97
CA THR A 185 -3.78 -9.13 4.01
C THR A 185 -3.89 -9.59 2.54
N ALA A 186 -4.95 -10.33 2.25
CA ALA A 186 -5.31 -10.86 0.93
C ALA A 186 -6.81 -11.19 0.92
N PRO A 187 -7.44 -11.42 -0.26
CA PRO A 187 -8.82 -11.88 -0.32
C PRO A 187 -9.01 -13.18 0.46
N GLY A 188 -9.89 -13.14 1.47
CA GLY A 188 -10.33 -14.32 2.19
C GLY A 188 -11.10 -15.28 1.28
N LYS A 189 -10.99 -16.57 1.56
CA LYS A 189 -11.77 -17.63 0.91
C LYS A 189 -12.95 -18.04 1.77
N GLY A 190 -14.01 -18.51 1.11
CA GLY A 190 -15.23 -18.96 1.78
C GLY A 190 -16.04 -17.78 2.29
N ASP A 191 -16.42 -17.85 3.55
CA ASP A 191 -17.32 -16.94 4.25
C ASP A 191 -16.59 -15.93 5.15
N ILE A 192 -15.28 -15.77 5.00
CA ILE A 192 -14.50 -14.79 5.76
C ILE A 192 -15.01 -13.37 5.47
N PRO A 193 -15.46 -12.62 6.49
CA PRO A 193 -15.91 -11.25 6.32
C PRO A 193 -14.79 -10.36 5.74
N THR A 194 -15.15 -9.58 4.73
CA THR A 194 -14.23 -8.70 4.01
C THR A 194 -14.60 -7.26 4.29
N TYR A 195 -13.62 -6.45 4.69
CA TYR A 195 -13.79 -5.04 4.98
C TYR A 195 -12.82 -4.20 4.15
N VAL A 196 -13.33 -3.08 3.64
CA VAL A 196 -12.55 -2.04 2.95
C VAL A 196 -12.82 -0.71 3.65
N VAL A 197 -11.76 -0.09 4.16
CA VAL A 197 -11.83 1.18 4.89
C VAL A 197 -12.34 2.30 3.97
N GLY A 198 -13.28 3.10 4.49
CA GLY A 198 -14.02 4.11 3.72
C GLY A 198 -15.23 3.57 2.92
N VAL A 199 -15.40 2.25 2.85
CA VAL A 199 -16.48 1.62 2.09
C VAL A 199 -17.48 0.89 3.00
N ASN A 200 -17.02 -0.08 3.79
CA ASN A 200 -17.88 -0.86 4.69
C ASN A 200 -17.20 -1.23 6.03
N ALA A 201 -16.03 -0.69 6.34
CA ALA A 201 -15.31 -1.05 7.57
C ALA A 201 -16.05 -0.61 8.85
N GLU A 202 -16.97 0.34 8.76
CA GLU A 202 -17.89 0.73 9.83
C GLU A 202 -18.87 -0.39 10.22
N THR A 203 -19.09 -1.37 9.34
CA THR A 203 -19.91 -2.56 9.64
C THR A 203 -19.08 -3.70 10.23
N TYR A 204 -17.85 -3.43 10.68
CA TYR A 204 -16.99 -4.42 11.31
C TYR A 204 -17.71 -5.08 12.49
N ASN A 205 -17.79 -6.41 12.47
CA ASN A 205 -18.31 -7.21 13.57
C ASN A 205 -17.15 -7.64 14.52
N PRO A 206 -17.09 -7.15 15.77
CA PRO A 206 -16.06 -7.53 16.73
C PRO A 206 -16.04 -9.01 17.09
N ASP A 207 -17.14 -9.72 16.89
CA ASP A 207 -17.23 -11.13 17.26
C ASP A 207 -16.60 -12.05 16.19
N GLU A 208 -16.24 -11.50 15.02
CA GLU A 208 -15.55 -12.24 13.96
C GLU A 208 -14.05 -12.38 14.27
N PRO A 209 -13.55 -13.61 14.48
CA PRO A 209 -12.16 -13.83 14.87
C PRO A 209 -11.19 -13.75 13.68
N ILE A 210 -11.69 -13.91 12.45
CA ILE A 210 -10.88 -13.93 11.23
C ILE A 210 -11.55 -13.03 10.20
N ILE A 211 -10.84 -12.01 9.74
CA ILE A 211 -11.34 -11.04 8.76
C ILE A 211 -10.32 -10.80 7.65
N SER A 212 -10.76 -10.23 6.53
CA SER A 212 -9.92 -9.93 5.37
C SER A 212 -9.96 -8.44 5.02
N ASN A 213 -8.79 -7.86 4.74
CA ASN A 213 -8.65 -6.51 4.18
C ASN A 213 -8.79 -6.50 2.63
N ALA A 214 -9.40 -7.53 2.04
CA ALA A 214 -9.52 -7.70 0.59
C ALA A 214 -8.16 -7.69 -0.14
N SER A 215 -8.15 -7.27 -1.41
CA SER A 215 -6.93 -7.05 -2.22
C SER A 215 -6.62 -5.57 -2.39
N CYS A 216 -5.40 -5.23 -2.81
CA CYS A 216 -5.03 -3.87 -3.19
C CYS A 216 -5.90 -3.32 -4.32
N THR A 217 -6.19 -4.10 -5.37
CA THR A 217 -7.11 -3.67 -6.45
C THR A 217 -8.53 -3.45 -5.93
N THR A 218 -9.03 -4.26 -4.99
CA THR A 218 -10.37 -4.03 -4.38
C THR A 218 -10.37 -2.74 -3.55
N ASN A 219 -9.31 -2.48 -2.78
CA ASN A 219 -9.17 -1.24 -2.01
C ASN A 219 -9.07 0.00 -2.92
N CYS A 220 -8.46 -0.12 -4.11
CA CYS A 220 -8.49 0.95 -5.10
C CYS A 220 -9.88 1.11 -5.73
N LEU A 221 -10.50 0.01 -6.16
CA LEU A 221 -11.72 0.03 -6.97
C LEU A 221 -12.96 0.44 -6.16
N ALA A 222 -13.12 -0.10 -4.95
CA ALA A 222 -14.35 0.04 -4.18
C ALA A 222 -14.68 1.50 -3.77
N PRO A 223 -13.74 2.36 -3.36
CA PRO A 223 -14.03 3.74 -2.99
C PRO A 223 -14.65 4.57 -4.11
N PHE A 224 -14.06 4.59 -5.31
CA PHE A 224 -14.62 5.39 -6.40
C PHE A 224 -15.85 4.72 -7.05
N VAL A 225 -15.95 3.39 -6.99
CA VAL A 225 -17.19 2.69 -7.37
C VAL A 225 -18.36 3.04 -6.43
N LYS A 226 -18.11 3.17 -5.11
CA LYS A 226 -19.11 3.63 -4.15
C LYS A 226 -19.65 5.00 -4.56
N VAL A 227 -18.77 5.95 -4.92
CA VAL A 227 -19.17 7.29 -5.39
C VAL A 227 -20.00 7.22 -6.66
N LEU A 228 -19.55 6.45 -7.66
CA LEU A 228 -20.26 6.30 -8.94
C LEU A 228 -21.65 5.70 -8.75
N ASP A 229 -21.79 4.64 -7.94
CA ASP A 229 -23.07 3.99 -7.69
C ASP A 229 -24.03 4.90 -6.92
N GLN A 230 -23.54 5.60 -5.90
CA GLN A 230 -24.37 6.50 -5.09
C GLN A 230 -24.86 7.72 -5.87
N LYS A 231 -24.04 8.27 -6.77
CA LYS A 231 -24.35 9.53 -7.50
C LYS A 231 -25.03 9.29 -8.83
N PHE A 232 -24.68 8.20 -9.52
CA PHE A 232 -25.12 7.95 -10.89
C PHE A 232 -25.84 6.62 -11.09
N GLY A 233 -25.74 5.68 -10.14
CA GLY A 233 -26.32 4.33 -10.21
C GLY A 233 -25.62 3.47 -11.26
N ILE A 234 -24.90 2.42 -10.84
CA ILE A 234 -24.22 1.54 -11.80
C ILE A 234 -25.18 0.46 -12.31
N ILE A 235 -25.35 0.35 -13.63
CA ILE A 235 -26.09 -0.74 -14.26
C ILE A 235 -25.19 -1.99 -14.36
N LYS A 236 -24.04 -1.83 -15.01
CA LYS A 236 -23.03 -2.88 -15.22
C LYS A 236 -21.72 -2.28 -15.69
N GLY A 237 -20.62 -3.01 -15.55
CA GLY A 237 -19.33 -2.57 -16.07
C GLY A 237 -18.26 -3.64 -16.04
N THR A 238 -17.13 -3.29 -16.63
CA THR A 238 -15.93 -4.11 -16.64
C THR A 238 -14.73 -3.28 -16.23
N MET A 239 -13.78 -3.89 -15.54
CA MET A 239 -12.52 -3.26 -15.19
C MET A 239 -11.32 -4.03 -15.75
N THR A 240 -10.27 -3.30 -16.09
CA THR A 240 -8.94 -3.84 -16.33
C THR A 240 -7.98 -3.18 -15.36
N THR A 241 -7.14 -3.96 -14.68
CA THR A 241 -6.06 -3.39 -13.89
C THR A 241 -4.74 -3.65 -14.59
N THR A 242 -4.06 -2.58 -14.99
CA THR A 242 -2.67 -2.66 -15.43
C THR A 242 -1.83 -2.62 -14.17
N HIS A 243 -1.31 -3.78 -13.80
CA HIS A 243 -0.81 -4.02 -12.47
C HIS A 243 0.69 -4.31 -12.51
N SER A 244 1.44 -3.66 -11.63
CA SER A 244 2.85 -4.02 -11.41
C SER A 244 3.00 -5.50 -11.06
N TYR A 245 4.14 -6.10 -11.43
CA TYR A 245 4.38 -7.49 -11.10
C TYR A 245 4.52 -7.69 -9.58
N THR A 246 4.29 -8.91 -9.10
CA THR A 246 4.38 -9.24 -7.67
C THR A 246 5.26 -10.48 -7.44
N GLY A 247 5.54 -10.80 -6.18
CA GLY A 247 6.32 -11.99 -5.81
C GLY A 247 5.70 -13.34 -6.20
N ASP A 248 4.43 -13.38 -6.62
CA ASP A 248 3.78 -14.58 -7.17
C ASP A 248 4.27 -14.89 -8.61
N GLN A 249 4.78 -13.90 -9.33
CA GLN A 249 5.32 -14.07 -10.68
C GLN A 249 6.77 -14.55 -10.68
N ARG A 250 7.23 -15.06 -11.83
CA ARG A 250 8.60 -15.55 -12.01
C ARG A 250 9.50 -14.51 -12.64
N LEU A 251 10.71 -14.36 -12.12
CA LEU A 251 11.72 -13.48 -12.71
C LEU A 251 12.12 -13.95 -14.11
N LEU A 252 12.33 -15.25 -14.26
CA LEU A 252 12.58 -15.96 -15.52
C LEU A 252 11.52 -17.05 -15.71
N ASP A 253 11.38 -17.57 -16.92
CA ASP A 253 10.40 -18.63 -17.22
C ASP A 253 10.58 -19.83 -16.25
N ALA A 254 9.56 -20.13 -15.44
CA ALA A 254 9.60 -21.18 -14.43
C ALA A 254 8.21 -21.71 -14.04
N SER A 255 8.14 -22.87 -13.40
CA SER A 255 6.88 -23.53 -13.03
C SER A 255 5.94 -22.64 -12.22
N HIS A 256 4.70 -22.54 -12.68
CA HIS A 256 3.61 -21.82 -12.00
C HIS A 256 2.26 -22.42 -12.43
N ARG A 257 1.26 -22.44 -11.52
CA ARG A 257 -0.08 -23.00 -11.78
C ARG A 257 -0.85 -22.27 -12.88
N ASP A 258 -0.63 -20.96 -12.97
CA ASP A 258 -1.07 -20.12 -14.08
C ASP A 258 0.09 -20.01 -15.08
N LEU A 259 -0.07 -20.65 -16.24
CA LEU A 259 0.96 -20.73 -17.29
C LEU A 259 1.34 -19.36 -17.86
N ARG A 260 0.47 -18.35 -17.75
CA ARG A 260 0.82 -16.99 -18.18
C ARG A 260 1.78 -16.35 -17.20
N ARG A 261 1.55 -16.53 -15.89
CA ARG A 261 2.46 -16.06 -14.81
C ARG A 261 3.74 -16.89 -14.67
N ALA A 262 3.83 -18.02 -15.37
CA ALA A 262 5.06 -18.80 -15.48
C ALA A 262 6.13 -18.07 -16.32
N ARG A 263 5.75 -17.08 -17.13
CA ARG A 263 6.66 -16.33 -18.01
C ARG A 263 7.38 -15.20 -17.27
N ALA A 264 8.57 -14.85 -17.74
CA ALA A 264 9.44 -13.81 -17.16
C ALA A 264 8.69 -12.47 -16.97
N ALA A 265 8.57 -12.03 -15.72
CA ALA A 265 7.71 -10.92 -15.32
C ALA A 265 8.16 -9.56 -15.89
N ALA A 266 9.48 -9.32 -15.94
CA ALA A 266 10.03 -8.03 -16.35
C ALA A 266 10.14 -7.87 -17.88
N LEU A 267 9.64 -8.81 -18.67
CA LEU A 267 9.70 -8.80 -20.14
C LEU A 267 8.33 -8.86 -20.82
N ASN A 268 7.25 -9.09 -20.07
CA ASN A 268 5.93 -9.40 -20.64
C ASN A 268 4.82 -8.53 -20.07
N ILE A 269 3.81 -8.30 -20.90
CA ILE A 269 2.46 -7.96 -20.45
C ILE A 269 1.72 -9.29 -20.26
N VAL A 270 1.38 -9.65 -19.03
CA VAL A 270 0.81 -10.97 -18.68
C VAL A 270 -0.67 -10.84 -18.32
N PRO A 271 -1.61 -11.27 -19.19
CA PRO A 271 -3.04 -11.21 -18.89
C PRO A 271 -3.45 -12.30 -17.90
N THR A 272 -4.21 -11.97 -16.87
CA THR A 272 -4.72 -12.92 -15.87
C THR A 272 -6.14 -12.58 -15.45
N SER A 273 -6.87 -13.57 -14.97
CA SER A 273 -8.10 -13.33 -14.22
C SER A 273 -7.80 -12.58 -12.91
N THR A 274 -8.77 -11.79 -12.45
CA THR A 274 -8.76 -11.15 -11.14
C THR A 274 -10.12 -11.33 -10.46
N GLY A 275 -10.11 -11.53 -9.15
CA GLY A 275 -11.32 -11.55 -8.33
C GLY A 275 -11.75 -10.16 -7.85
N ALA A 276 -10.94 -9.11 -8.07
CA ALA A 276 -11.13 -7.82 -7.43
C ALA A 276 -12.49 -7.17 -7.72
N ALA A 277 -12.92 -7.18 -8.98
CA ALA A 277 -14.22 -6.66 -9.39
C ALA A 277 -15.39 -7.42 -8.76
N LYS A 278 -15.28 -8.76 -8.68
CA LYS A 278 -16.28 -9.61 -8.01
C LYS A 278 -16.30 -9.38 -6.50
N ALA A 279 -15.13 -9.13 -5.91
CA ALA A 279 -14.98 -8.85 -4.48
C ALA A 279 -15.58 -7.50 -4.07
N VAL A 280 -15.77 -6.55 -5.00
CA VAL A 280 -16.53 -5.32 -4.72
C VAL A 280 -17.94 -5.66 -4.22
N ALA A 281 -18.57 -6.72 -4.73
CA ALA A 281 -19.89 -7.14 -4.27
C ALA A 281 -19.92 -7.63 -2.81
N LEU A 282 -18.77 -7.98 -2.22
CA LEU A 282 -18.69 -8.36 -0.80
C LEU A 282 -18.78 -7.13 0.11
N VAL A 283 -18.33 -5.97 -0.37
CA VAL A 283 -18.32 -4.71 0.40
C VAL A 283 -19.40 -3.72 -0.06
N LEU A 284 -19.92 -3.89 -1.28
CA LEU A 284 -21.04 -3.13 -1.86
C LEU A 284 -22.05 -4.13 -2.45
N PRO A 285 -22.93 -4.76 -1.63
CA PRO A 285 -23.80 -5.85 -2.07
C PRO A 285 -24.73 -5.51 -3.25
N LYS A 286 -25.12 -4.25 -3.40
CA LYS A 286 -25.94 -3.75 -4.54
C LYS A 286 -25.28 -3.97 -5.91
N LEU A 287 -23.97 -4.16 -5.94
CA LEU A 287 -23.17 -4.37 -7.15
C LEU A 287 -22.94 -5.85 -7.48
N LYS A 288 -23.57 -6.78 -6.74
CA LYS A 288 -23.48 -8.21 -7.01
C LYS A 288 -23.90 -8.53 -8.44
N GLY A 289 -22.98 -9.12 -9.20
CA GLY A 289 -23.20 -9.50 -10.59
C GLY A 289 -23.08 -8.36 -11.61
N LYS A 290 -22.85 -7.11 -11.17
CA LYS A 290 -22.76 -5.94 -12.06
C LYS A 290 -21.36 -5.68 -12.60
N LEU A 291 -20.32 -6.10 -11.86
CA LEU A 291 -18.91 -5.83 -12.19
C LEU A 291 -18.11 -7.12 -12.40
N ASN A 292 -17.24 -7.11 -13.40
CA ASN A 292 -16.25 -8.15 -13.65
C ASN A 292 -14.95 -7.54 -14.20
N GLY A 293 -13.89 -8.31 -14.38
CA GLY A 293 -12.66 -7.75 -14.94
C GLY A 293 -11.50 -8.70 -15.10
N ILE A 294 -10.42 -8.16 -15.64
CA ILE A 294 -9.14 -8.84 -15.83
C ILE A 294 -7.99 -7.98 -15.28
N ALA A 295 -6.80 -8.57 -15.20
CA ALA A 295 -5.57 -7.83 -14.94
C ALA A 295 -4.55 -8.07 -16.06
N LEU A 296 -3.74 -7.06 -16.33
CA LEU A 296 -2.56 -7.12 -17.18
C LEU A 296 -1.35 -6.84 -16.29
N ARG A 297 -0.52 -7.85 -16.00
CA ARG A 297 0.72 -7.64 -15.24
C ARG A 297 1.77 -7.03 -16.16
N VAL A 298 2.43 -5.95 -15.76
CA VAL A 298 3.41 -5.24 -16.59
C VAL A 298 4.78 -5.13 -15.91
N PRO A 299 5.87 -4.86 -16.67
CA PRO A 299 7.24 -4.71 -16.16
C PRO A 299 7.51 -3.46 -15.29
N THR A 300 6.65 -3.17 -14.33
CA THR A 300 6.86 -2.16 -13.30
C THR A 300 6.86 -2.83 -11.91
N PRO A 301 7.74 -2.42 -10.98
CA PRO A 301 7.91 -3.08 -9.69
C PRO A 301 6.85 -2.67 -8.65
N ASN A 302 6.21 -1.52 -8.81
CA ASN A 302 5.23 -0.94 -7.90
C ASN A 302 4.38 0.10 -8.64
N VAL A 303 3.24 0.44 -8.04
CA VAL A 303 2.14 1.24 -8.56
C VAL A 303 1.40 0.52 -9.67
N SER A 304 0.08 0.59 -9.59
CA SER A 304 -0.83 -0.02 -10.52
C SER A 304 -1.95 0.96 -10.83
N VAL A 305 -2.70 0.68 -11.89
CA VAL A 305 -3.82 1.52 -12.32
C VAL A 305 -5.02 0.66 -12.63
N VAL A 306 -6.19 1.11 -12.19
CA VAL A 306 -7.49 0.56 -12.56
C VAL A 306 -8.08 1.41 -13.67
N ASP A 307 -8.54 0.73 -14.71
CA ASP A 307 -9.42 1.24 -15.74
C ASP A 307 -10.80 0.62 -15.53
N LEU A 308 -11.79 1.44 -15.16
CA LEU A 308 -13.18 1.03 -15.02
C LEU A 308 -14.02 1.66 -16.12
N VAL A 309 -14.78 0.84 -16.85
CA VAL A 309 -15.83 1.28 -17.78
C VAL A 309 -17.17 0.76 -17.29
N VAL A 310 -18.10 1.67 -17.01
CA VAL A 310 -19.44 1.36 -16.48
C VAL A 310 -20.52 2.06 -17.29
N GLN A 311 -21.67 1.40 -17.39
CA GLN A 311 -22.91 2.04 -17.78
C GLN A 311 -23.63 2.53 -16.51
N VAL A 312 -24.09 3.78 -16.51
CA VAL A 312 -24.79 4.41 -15.40
C VAL A 312 -26.25 4.71 -15.73
N GLU A 313 -27.10 4.80 -14.71
CA GLU A 313 -28.54 5.08 -14.87
C GLU A 313 -28.80 6.58 -15.07
N LYS A 314 -28.14 7.42 -14.28
CA LYS A 314 -28.24 8.88 -14.37
C LYS A 314 -27.26 9.38 -15.42
N LYS A 315 -27.79 10.02 -16.45
CA LYS A 315 -27.03 10.71 -17.49
C LYS A 315 -26.07 11.73 -16.87
N THR A 316 -24.85 11.79 -17.39
CA THR A 316 -23.79 12.63 -16.84
C THR A 316 -22.77 13.06 -17.90
N PHE A 317 -21.74 13.79 -17.48
CA PHE A 317 -20.60 14.24 -18.27
C PHE A 317 -19.34 14.28 -17.36
N ALA A 318 -18.14 14.34 -17.96
CA ALA A 318 -16.89 14.07 -17.24
C ALA A 318 -16.66 15.01 -16.04
N GLU A 319 -17.01 16.29 -16.18
CA GLU A 319 -16.84 17.29 -15.12
C GLU A 319 -17.78 17.03 -13.93
N GLU A 320 -19.02 16.55 -14.15
CA GLU A 320 -19.93 16.17 -13.07
C GLU A 320 -19.41 14.93 -12.33
N VAL A 321 -18.86 13.94 -13.07
CA VAL A 321 -18.23 12.75 -12.48
C VAL A 321 -17.02 13.14 -11.63
N ASN A 322 -16.13 13.98 -12.15
CA ASN A 322 -14.96 14.46 -11.41
C ASN A 322 -15.35 15.31 -10.19
N ALA A 323 -16.39 16.14 -10.29
CA ALA A 323 -16.89 16.91 -9.15
C ALA A 323 -17.42 16.00 -8.03
N ALA A 324 -18.09 14.91 -8.38
CA ALA A 324 -18.55 13.91 -7.40
C ALA A 324 -17.37 13.25 -6.67
N PHE A 325 -16.28 12.93 -7.37
CA PHE A 325 -15.08 12.38 -6.73
C PHE A 325 -14.40 13.37 -5.79
N ARG A 326 -14.30 14.65 -6.17
CA ARG A 326 -13.73 15.69 -5.30
C ARG A 326 -14.57 15.87 -4.04
N GLU A 327 -15.90 15.94 -4.20
CA GLU A 327 -16.80 16.04 -3.04
C GLU A 327 -16.60 14.87 -2.06
N ALA A 328 -16.46 13.65 -2.59
CA ALA A 328 -16.24 12.47 -1.76
C ALA A 328 -14.85 12.47 -1.09
N ALA A 329 -13.80 12.86 -1.83
CA ALA A 329 -12.43 12.97 -1.32
C ALA A 329 -12.28 14.05 -0.21
N ASP A 330 -13.03 15.15 -0.32
CA ASP A 330 -13.03 16.21 0.70
C ASP A 330 -13.87 15.85 1.94
N LYS A 331 -14.75 14.84 1.82
CA LYS A 331 -15.70 14.44 2.87
C LYS A 331 -15.50 12.99 3.30
N GLU A 332 -16.41 12.10 2.92
CA GLU A 332 -16.52 10.75 3.49
C GLU A 332 -15.37 9.80 3.12
N LEU A 333 -14.60 10.12 2.07
CA LEU A 333 -13.44 9.35 1.62
C LEU A 333 -12.11 10.11 1.83
N ASN A 334 -12.08 11.11 2.71
CA ASN A 334 -10.85 11.82 3.03
C ASN A 334 -9.76 10.86 3.54
N GLY A 335 -8.56 10.95 2.97
CA GLY A 335 -7.45 10.03 3.25
C GLY A 335 -7.57 8.64 2.60
N ILE A 336 -8.68 8.35 1.90
CA ILE A 336 -8.91 7.08 1.19
C ILE A 336 -8.93 7.28 -0.33
N LEU A 337 -9.56 8.37 -0.79
CA LEU A 337 -9.66 8.76 -2.19
C LEU A 337 -8.98 10.12 -2.38
N SER A 338 -8.24 10.28 -3.47
CA SER A 338 -7.78 11.57 -3.96
C SER A 338 -8.13 11.75 -5.43
N VAL A 339 -8.05 12.98 -5.92
CA VAL A 339 -8.27 13.33 -7.33
C VAL A 339 -7.06 14.13 -7.82
N CYS A 340 -6.49 13.73 -8.94
CA CYS A 340 -5.31 14.35 -9.54
C CYS A 340 -5.67 14.95 -10.91
N ASP A 341 -5.26 16.20 -11.13
CA ASP A 341 -5.42 16.93 -12.40
C ASP A 341 -4.12 16.98 -13.21
N GLU A 342 -3.00 16.65 -12.58
CA GLU A 342 -1.68 16.72 -13.17
C GLU A 342 -1.43 15.49 -14.05
N PRO A 343 -0.74 15.63 -15.19
CA PRO A 343 -0.43 14.52 -16.09
C PRO A 343 0.72 13.66 -15.53
N LEU A 344 0.46 12.96 -14.42
CA LEU A 344 1.42 12.12 -13.71
C LEU A 344 1.49 10.69 -14.28
N VAL A 345 2.54 9.97 -13.92
CA VAL A 345 2.77 8.57 -14.30
C VAL A 345 2.98 7.69 -13.07
N SER A 346 3.11 6.38 -13.27
CA SER A 346 3.09 5.38 -12.19
C SER A 346 4.04 5.70 -11.02
N VAL A 347 5.28 6.08 -11.28
CA VAL A 347 6.27 6.30 -10.21
C VAL A 347 5.90 7.46 -9.28
N ASP A 348 5.11 8.43 -9.76
CA ASP A 348 4.73 9.62 -8.99
C ASP A 348 3.73 9.29 -7.87
N PHE A 349 3.02 8.16 -7.97
CA PHE A 349 2.08 7.68 -6.95
C PHE A 349 2.72 6.73 -5.92
N ARG A 350 4.02 6.46 -6.04
CA ARG A 350 4.74 5.62 -5.07
C ARG A 350 4.68 6.27 -3.68
N CYS A 351 4.46 5.46 -2.65
CA CYS A 351 4.26 5.91 -1.26
C CYS A 351 3.04 6.83 -1.07
N SER A 352 2.06 6.78 -1.98
CA SER A 352 0.78 7.47 -1.76
C SER A 352 -0.02 6.77 -0.67
N ASP A 353 -0.46 7.53 0.35
CA ASP A 353 -1.18 7.00 1.51
C ASP A 353 -2.64 6.65 1.24
N VAL A 354 -3.21 7.16 0.14
CA VAL A 354 -4.60 6.90 -0.23
C VAL A 354 -4.74 5.55 -0.93
N SER A 355 -5.94 4.97 -0.89
CA SER A 355 -6.21 3.69 -1.58
C SER A 355 -6.39 3.86 -3.08
N SER A 356 -6.83 5.05 -3.49
CA SER A 356 -7.17 5.34 -4.87
C SER A 356 -6.95 6.83 -5.19
N THR A 357 -6.30 7.09 -6.32
CA THR A 357 -6.13 8.43 -6.87
C THR A 357 -6.76 8.48 -8.24
N VAL A 358 -7.91 9.13 -8.38
CA VAL A 358 -8.59 9.31 -9.67
C VAL A 358 -7.79 10.27 -10.54
N ASP A 359 -7.53 9.86 -11.77
CA ASP A 359 -6.93 10.71 -12.79
C ASP A 359 -8.05 11.47 -13.52
N ALA A 360 -8.31 12.71 -13.09
CA ALA A 360 -9.43 13.50 -13.56
C ALA A 360 -9.34 13.83 -15.06
N SER A 361 -8.11 13.90 -15.59
CA SER A 361 -7.84 14.19 -17.00
C SER A 361 -8.23 13.03 -17.93
N LEU A 362 -8.34 11.81 -17.37
CA LEU A 362 -8.66 10.58 -18.09
C LEU A 362 -10.10 10.09 -17.84
N THR A 363 -10.91 10.84 -17.09
CA THR A 363 -12.35 10.58 -16.99
C THR A 363 -13.01 10.87 -18.32
N MET A 364 -13.73 9.89 -18.87
CA MET A 364 -14.44 10.04 -20.14
C MET A 364 -15.90 9.64 -19.99
N VAL A 365 -16.78 10.32 -20.71
CA VAL A 365 -18.18 9.93 -20.86
C VAL A 365 -18.48 9.80 -22.35
N MET A 366 -18.89 8.61 -22.76
CA MET A 366 -19.31 8.32 -24.13
C MET A 366 -20.83 8.25 -24.19
N GLY A 367 -21.42 9.01 -25.11
CA GLY A 367 -22.86 9.29 -25.07
C GLY A 367 -23.16 10.15 -23.85
N ASP A 368 -24.05 9.69 -22.98
CA ASP A 368 -24.35 10.32 -21.70
C ASP A 368 -24.43 9.30 -20.54
N ASP A 369 -24.20 8.02 -20.81
CA ASP A 369 -24.41 6.93 -19.86
C ASP A 369 -23.23 5.94 -19.76
N MET A 370 -22.19 6.04 -20.59
CA MET A 370 -21.01 5.18 -20.51
C MET A 370 -19.80 5.94 -19.97
N VAL A 371 -19.48 5.70 -18.70
CA VAL A 371 -18.42 6.39 -17.96
C VAL A 371 -17.17 5.52 -17.88
N LYS A 372 -16.03 6.10 -18.22
CA LYS A 372 -14.69 5.54 -18.01
C LYS A 372 -13.97 6.35 -16.95
N VAL A 373 -13.40 5.66 -15.95
CA VAL A 373 -12.60 6.27 -14.89
C VAL A 373 -11.28 5.53 -14.75
N ILE A 374 -10.20 6.28 -14.70
CA ILE A 374 -8.85 5.78 -14.42
C ILE A 374 -8.48 6.15 -12.98
N ALA A 375 -7.96 5.18 -12.22
CA ALA A 375 -7.49 5.43 -10.86
C ALA A 375 -6.19 4.69 -10.55
N TRP A 376 -5.20 5.44 -10.09
CA TRP A 376 -3.89 4.96 -9.66
C TRP A 376 -3.93 4.48 -8.21
N TYR A 377 -3.04 3.56 -7.88
CA TYR A 377 -2.81 3.12 -6.50
C TYR A 377 -1.41 2.50 -6.35
N ASP A 378 -0.71 2.87 -5.27
CA ASP A 378 0.44 2.09 -4.81
C ASP A 378 -0.09 0.78 -4.22
N ASN A 379 0.07 -0.30 -4.98
CA ASN A 379 -0.45 -1.62 -4.63
C ASN A 379 0.23 -2.26 -3.42
N GLU A 380 1.24 -1.61 -2.82
CA GLU A 380 1.88 -2.05 -1.60
C GLU A 380 1.69 -1.04 -0.47
N TRP A 381 1.99 0.25 -0.69
CA TRP A 381 1.98 1.26 0.37
C TRP A 381 0.57 1.66 0.80
N GLY A 382 -0.26 2.16 -0.13
CA GLY A 382 -1.65 2.52 0.16
C GLY A 382 -2.44 1.33 0.71
N TYR A 383 -2.19 0.12 0.20
CA TYR A 383 -2.77 -1.10 0.76
C TYR A 383 -2.30 -1.39 2.19
N SER A 384 -1.00 -1.27 2.49
CA SER A 384 -0.47 -1.44 3.85
C SER A 384 -1.02 -0.40 4.82
N GLN A 385 -1.24 0.84 4.40
CA GLN A 385 -1.95 1.84 5.20
C GLN A 385 -3.35 1.37 5.56
N ARG A 386 -4.10 0.78 4.61
CA ARG A 386 -5.42 0.19 4.88
C ARG A 386 -5.38 -1.00 5.84
N VAL A 387 -4.31 -1.81 5.81
CA VAL A 387 -4.13 -2.90 6.78
C VAL A 387 -3.97 -2.34 8.20
N VAL A 388 -3.18 -1.26 8.37
CA VAL A 388 -3.04 -0.61 9.68
C VAL A 388 -4.35 0.06 10.11
N ASP A 389 -5.05 0.75 9.20
CA ASP A 389 -6.36 1.36 9.49
C ASP A 389 -7.40 0.34 9.97
N LEU A 390 -7.49 -0.82 9.29
CA LEU A 390 -8.41 -1.87 9.69
C LEU A 390 -7.99 -2.53 11.02
N ALA A 391 -6.68 -2.67 11.26
CA ALA A 391 -6.19 -3.13 12.56
C ALA A 391 -6.50 -2.13 13.69
N ASP A 392 -6.42 -0.83 13.43
CA ASP A 392 -6.83 0.22 14.38
C ASP A 392 -8.33 0.16 14.67
N ILE A 393 -9.17 -0.07 13.65
CA ILE A 393 -10.62 -0.31 13.84
C ILE A 393 -10.87 -1.53 14.72
N VAL A 394 -10.14 -2.62 14.50
CA VAL A 394 -10.21 -3.83 15.35
C VAL A 394 -9.82 -3.52 16.79
N ALA A 395 -8.75 -2.77 17.01
CA ALA A 395 -8.28 -2.40 18.34
C ALA A 395 -9.26 -1.47 19.08
N ASN A 396 -9.82 -0.48 18.39
CA ASN A 396 -10.78 0.46 18.98
C ASN A 396 -12.13 -0.19 19.30
N ASN A 397 -12.44 -1.33 18.68
CA ASN A 397 -13.63 -2.13 18.94
C ASN A 397 -13.29 -3.46 19.63
N TRP A 398 -12.16 -3.51 20.33
CA TRP A 398 -11.70 -4.73 20.97
C TRP A 398 -12.62 -5.16 22.11
N LYS A 399 -12.89 -6.46 22.21
CA LYS A 399 -13.73 -7.09 23.23
C LYS A 399 -13.01 -8.28 23.83
#